data_AF-A0A645E752-F1
#
_entry.id   AF-A0A645E752-F1
#
_cell.length_a   1.000
_cell.length_b   1.000
_cell.length_c   1.000
_cell.angle_alpha   90.00
_cell.angle_beta   90.00
_cell.angle_gamma   90.00
#
_symmetry.space_group_name_H-M   'P 1'
#
loop_
_entity.id
_entity.type
_entity.pdbx_description
1 polymer ?
#
loop_
_entity_poly.entity_id
_entity_poly.type
_entity_poly.pdbx_seq_one_letter_code
_entity_poly.pdbx_strand_id
1 'polypeptide(L)'
;MNCDLKSISYLSSQLPLLKEQKWDADKQYKVASNLRPNQAGEHIEQVLGNVAFKIPHSNELENLALAGDLLKDLCFKDSRGFRSEIARISKEVFGV
;
A
#
# COMPACT_ATOMS: atom_id res chain seq x y z
N MET A 1 8.38 0.99 4.58
CA MET A 1 7.81 -0.09 5.41
C MET A 1 7.67 -1.31 4.53
N ASN A 2 8.22 -2.42 4.97
CA ASN A 2 8.18 -3.67 4.20
C ASN A 2 6.84 -4.36 4.55
N CYS A 3 6.31 -5.22 3.70
CA CYS A 3 5.17 -6.06 4.09
C CYS A 3 5.66 -7.17 5.02
N ASP A 4 6.11 -6.76 6.20
CA ASP A 4 6.76 -7.58 7.21
C ASP A 4 5.95 -7.59 8.51
N LEU A 5 6.19 -8.59 9.36
CA LEU A 5 5.46 -8.82 10.60
C LEU A 5 5.46 -7.61 11.55
N LYS A 6 6.49 -6.74 11.51
CA LYS A 6 6.50 -5.53 12.34
C LYS A 6 5.49 -4.51 11.85
N SER A 7 5.39 -4.31 10.53
CA SER A 7 4.43 -3.38 9.94
C SER A 7 2.99 -3.79 10.23
N ILE A 8 2.71 -5.10 10.22
CA ILE A 8 1.42 -5.66 10.64
C ILE A 8 1.17 -5.44 12.14
N SER A 9 2.14 -5.80 12.98
CA SER A 9 2.01 -5.65 14.44
C SER A 9 1.81 -4.18 14.84
N TYR A 10 2.47 -3.27 14.12
CA TYR A 10 2.30 -1.84 14.27
C TYR A 10 0.88 -1.40 13.88
N LEU A 11 0.34 -1.83 12.75
CA LEU A 11 -1.04 -1.50 12.38
C LEU A 11 -2.03 -1.99 13.45
N SER A 12 -1.89 -3.23 13.91
CA SER A 12 -2.76 -3.81 14.94
C SER A 12 -2.74 -3.02 16.25
N SER A 13 -1.59 -2.45 16.65
CA SER A 13 -1.51 -1.63 17.85
C SER A 13 -2.09 -0.22 17.68
N GLN A 14 -2.17 0.30 16.44
CA GLN A 14 -2.78 1.60 16.14
C GLN A 14 -4.30 1.53 15.97
N LEU A 15 -4.86 0.38 15.57
CA LEU A 15 -6.31 0.24 15.34
C LEU A 15 -7.20 0.65 16.54
N PRO A 16 -6.88 0.31 17.81
CA PRO A 16 -7.64 0.78 18.96
C PRO A 16 -7.65 2.32 19.07
N LEU A 17 -6.50 2.97 18.86
CA LEU A 17 -6.33 4.42 18.95
C LEU A 17 -7.12 5.16 17.85
N LEU A 18 -7.25 4.56 16.67
CA LEU A 18 -8.06 5.09 15.58
C LEU A 18 -9.56 5.01 15.88
N LYS A 19 -10.01 3.95 16.57
CA LYS A 19 -11.41 3.80 17.01
C LYS A 19 -11.80 4.82 18.08
N GLU A 20 -10.89 5.15 18.99
CA GLU A 20 -11.14 6.15 20.05
C GLU A 20 -11.33 7.57 19.49
N GLN A 21 -10.72 7.88 18.34
CA GLN A 21 -10.77 9.22 17.74
C GLN A 21 -12.01 9.52 16.89
N LYS A 22 -13.05 8.68 16.92
CA LYS A 22 -14.23 8.78 16.02
C LYS A 22 -13.87 8.81 14.52
N TRP A 23 -12.74 8.25 14.14
CA TRP A 23 -12.51 7.95 12.74
C TRP A 23 -13.43 6.79 12.39
N ASP A 24 -14.15 6.88 11.28
CA ASP A 24 -14.98 5.80 10.75
C ASP A 24 -14.07 4.61 10.36
N ALA A 25 -13.52 3.91 11.34
CA ALA A 25 -12.51 2.88 11.17
C ALA A 25 -13.04 1.73 10.30
N ASP A 26 -14.35 1.47 10.35
CA ASP A 26 -15.03 0.49 9.51
C ASP A 26 -15.15 0.91 8.04
N LYS A 27 -14.93 2.18 7.69
CA LYS A 27 -14.90 2.70 6.31
C LYS A 27 -13.49 2.80 5.73
N GLN A 28 -12.46 2.36 6.48
CA GLN A 28 -11.07 2.46 6.02
C GLN A 28 -10.70 1.29 5.11
N TYR A 29 -10.13 1.61 3.95
CA TYR A 29 -9.54 0.61 3.07
C TYR A 29 -8.21 0.10 3.62
N LYS A 30 -8.12 -1.21 3.85
CA LYS A 30 -6.84 -1.87 4.14
C LYS A 30 -6.06 -2.03 2.84
N VAL A 31 -4.81 -1.56 2.83
CA VAL A 31 -3.92 -1.61 1.66
C VAL A 31 -2.62 -2.30 2.04
N ALA A 32 -2.22 -3.30 1.26
CA ALA A 32 -0.89 -3.88 1.35
C ALA A 32 0.01 -3.20 0.32
N SER A 33 1.04 -2.49 0.78
CA SER A 33 1.92 -1.69 -0.08
C SER A 33 3.34 -2.20 -0.09
N ASN A 34 4.09 -1.90 -1.16
CA ASN A 34 5.50 -2.24 -1.31
C ASN A 34 5.73 -3.76 -1.39
N LEU A 35 4.84 -4.46 -2.10
CA LEU A 35 4.91 -5.91 -2.29
C LEU A 35 6.04 -6.27 -3.25
N ARG A 36 7.09 -6.89 -2.73
CA ARG A 36 8.15 -7.45 -3.57
C ARG A 36 7.73 -8.84 -4.07
N PRO A 37 8.07 -9.25 -5.32
CA PRO A 37 7.66 -10.54 -5.88
C PRO A 37 8.04 -11.75 -5.01
N ASN A 38 9.15 -11.62 -4.28
CA ASN A 38 9.71 -12.69 -3.45
C ASN A 38 9.21 -12.65 -2.00
N GLN A 39 8.35 -11.69 -1.65
CA GLN A 39 7.79 -11.52 -0.32
C GLN A 39 6.30 -11.91 -0.36
N ALA A 40 6.08 -13.19 -0.11
CA ALA A 40 4.83 -13.89 0.17
C ALA A 40 3.54 -13.04 0.13
N GLY A 41 2.95 -12.91 -1.06
CA GLY A 41 1.58 -12.39 -1.21
C GLY A 41 0.56 -13.23 -0.43
N GLU A 42 0.79 -14.55 -0.30
CA GLU A 42 -0.08 -15.47 0.45
C GLU A 42 -0.09 -15.21 1.96
N HIS A 43 1.04 -14.80 2.55
CA HIS A 43 1.12 -14.59 3.99
C HIS A 43 0.37 -13.32 4.45
N ILE A 44 0.24 -12.34 3.56
CA ILE A 44 -0.40 -11.06 3.85
C ILE A 44 -1.91 -11.21 3.97
N GLU A 45 -2.54 -11.98 3.09
CA GLU A 45 -3.98 -12.26 3.14
C GLU A 45 -4.37 -13.06 4.37
N GLN A 46 -3.50 -14.00 4.78
CA GLN A 46 -3.71 -14.78 6.01
C GLN A 46 -3.67 -13.92 7.28
N VAL A 47 -2.85 -12.86 7.31
CA VAL A 47 -2.62 -12.07 8.54
C VAL A 47 -3.43 -10.78 8.59
N LEU A 48 -3.61 -10.06 7.47
CA LEU A 48 -4.40 -8.82 7.43
C LEU A 48 -5.90 -9.04 7.13
N GLY A 49 -6.26 -10.25 6.70
CA GLY A 49 -7.59 -10.57 6.19
C GLY A 49 -7.84 -9.97 4.81
N ASN A 50 -9.08 -9.59 4.52
CA ASN A 50 -9.44 -8.98 3.24
C ASN A 50 -8.74 -7.61 3.07
N VAL A 51 -7.79 -7.55 2.13
CA VAL A 51 -7.08 -6.32 1.73
C VAL A 51 -7.72 -5.81 0.44
N ALA A 52 -8.15 -4.55 0.43
CA ALA A 52 -8.83 -3.96 -0.74
C ALA A 52 -7.88 -3.71 -1.92
N PHE A 53 -6.62 -3.33 -1.63
CA PHE A 53 -5.62 -2.98 -2.64
C PHE A 53 -4.25 -3.57 -2.33
N LYS A 54 -3.56 -4.00 -3.38
CA LYS A 54 -2.23 -4.61 -3.32
C LYS A 54 -1.29 -3.81 -4.23
N ILE A 55 -0.53 -2.90 -3.65
CA ILE A 55 0.38 -2.02 -4.38
C ILE A 55 1.76 -2.72 -4.52
N PRO A 56 2.16 -3.11 -5.73
CA PRO A 56 3.45 -3.76 -5.94
C PRO A 56 4.61 -2.79 -5.74
N HIS A 57 5.78 -3.34 -5.40
CA HIS A 57 7.03 -2.59 -5.39
C HIS A 57 7.38 -2.09 -6.80
N SER A 58 7.95 -0.89 -6.86
CA SER A 58 8.46 -0.26 -8.08
C SER A 58 9.86 0.26 -7.79
N ASN A 59 10.85 -0.26 -8.50
CA ASN A 59 12.24 0.17 -8.40
C ASN A 59 12.40 1.59 -8.95
N GLU A 60 11.63 1.97 -9.97
CA GLU A 60 11.61 3.33 -10.50
C GLU A 60 11.17 4.33 -9.42
N LEU A 61 10.11 4.00 -8.66
CA LEU A 61 9.63 4.84 -7.57
C LEU A 61 10.65 4.94 -6.43
N GLU A 62 11.27 3.82 -6.05
CA GLU A 62 12.32 3.79 -5.03
C GLU A 62 13.50 4.68 -5.43
N ASN A 63 13.95 4.60 -6.68
CA ASN A 63 15.03 5.42 -7.20
C ASN A 63 14.67 6.92 -7.22
N LEU A 64 13.46 7.28 -7.63
CA LEU A 64 13.00 8.68 -7.57
C LEU A 64 12.94 9.20 -6.14
N ALA A 65 12.51 8.37 -5.18
CA ALA A 65 12.53 8.72 -3.76
C ALA A 65 13.95 8.99 -3.26
N LEU A 66 14.91 8.13 -3.62
CA LEU A 66 16.33 8.28 -3.27
C LEU A 66 16.96 9.51 -3.94
N ALA A 67 16.51 9.86 -5.15
CA ALA A 67 16.95 11.05 -5.87
C ALA A 67 16.28 12.35 -5.36
N GLY A 68 15.27 12.25 -4.49
CA GLY A 68 14.50 13.40 -4.01
C GLY A 68 13.53 14.00 -5.05
N ASP A 69 13.15 13.22 -6.07
CA ASP A 69 12.38 13.68 -7.24
C ASP A 69 11.06 12.90 -7.37
N LEU A 70 10.26 12.88 -6.31
CA LEU A 70 9.00 12.12 -6.23
C LEU A 70 7.88 12.64 -7.13
N LEU A 71 7.99 13.88 -7.64
CA LEU A 71 6.99 14.48 -8.51
C LEU A 71 7.21 14.16 -9.99
N LYS A 72 8.31 13.46 -10.31
CA LYS A 72 8.61 13.06 -11.68
C LYS A 72 7.73 11.92 -12.14
N ASP A 73 7.42 11.92 -13.44
CA ASP A 73 6.62 10.87 -14.07
C ASP A 73 7.28 9.49 -13.97
N LEU A 74 6.45 8.50 -13.65
CA LEU A 74 6.78 7.09 -13.72
C LEU A 74 6.57 6.61 -15.17
N CYS A 75 7.66 6.43 -15.91
CA CYS A 75 7.64 6.12 -17.33
C CYS A 75 8.00 4.67 -17.66
N PHE A 76 8.72 3.98 -16.76
CA PHE A 76 9.24 2.65 -17.05
C PHE A 76 8.17 1.55 -16.96
N LYS A 77 8.50 0.38 -17.54
CA LYS A 77 7.62 -0.79 -17.51
C LYS A 77 7.46 -1.35 -16.09
N ASP A 78 8.50 -1.26 -15.28
CA ASP A 78 8.54 -1.72 -13.89
C ASP A 78 7.49 -1.03 -13.01
N SER A 79 7.27 0.27 -13.20
CA SER A 79 6.25 1.03 -12.45
C SER A 79 4.82 0.82 -12.93
N ARG A 80 4.58 0.06 -14.01
CA ARG A 80 3.23 -0.13 -14.57
C ARG A 80 2.27 -0.73 -13.56
N GLY A 81 2.71 -1.74 -12.81
CA GLY A 81 1.88 -2.37 -11.77
C GLY A 81 1.49 -1.38 -10.68
N PHE A 82 2.46 -0.58 -10.21
CA PHE A 82 2.23 0.48 -9.25
C PHE A 82 1.22 1.52 -9.79
N ARG A 83 1.46 2.06 -10.99
CA ARG A 83 0.58 3.06 -11.62
C ARG A 83 -0.85 2.56 -11.80
N SER A 84 -1.01 1.32 -12.23
CA SER A 84 -2.33 0.71 -12.42
C SER A 84 -3.11 0.61 -11.11
N GLU A 85 -2.45 0.24 -10.03
CA GLU A 85 -3.11 0.11 -8.73
C GLU A 85 -3.44 1.46 -8.12
N ILE A 86 -2.57 2.46 -8.27
CA ILE A 86 -2.87 3.85 -7.86
C ILE A 86 -4.09 4.38 -8.63
N ALA A 87 -4.17 4.16 -9.94
CA ALA A 87 -5.34 4.56 -10.73
C ALA A 87 -6.63 3.87 -10.23
N ARG A 88 -6.54 2.59 -9.85
CA ARG A 88 -7.67 1.83 -9.27
C ARG A 88 -8.13 2.44 -7.93
N ILE A 89 -7.20 2.83 -7.07
CA ILE A 89 -7.49 3.51 -5.79
C ILE A 89 -8.12 4.88 -6.05
N SER A 90 -7.56 5.67 -6.97
CA SER A 90 -8.10 6.99 -7.32
C SER A 90 -9.53 6.89 -7.81
N LYS A 91 -9.83 5.89 -8.63
CA LYS A 91 -11.18 5.62 -9.11
C LYS A 91 -12.14 5.21 -7.98
N GLU A 92 -11.71 4.33 -7.08
CA GLU A 92 -12.55 3.89 -5.96
C GLU A 92 -12.86 5.04 -4.99
N VAL A 93 -11.85 5.84 -4.64
CA VAL A 93 -11.96 6.86 -3.59
C VAL A 93 -12.59 8.15 -4.13
N PHE A 94 -12.25 8.54 -5.35
CA PHE A 94 -12.64 9.84 -5.92
C PHE A 94 -13.59 9.74 -7.12
N GLY A 95 -13.85 8.54 -7.66
CA GLY A 95 -14.73 8.36 -8.82
C GLY A 95 -14.15 8.83 -10.15
N VAL A 96 -12.83 9.07 -10.21
CA VAL A 96 -12.11 9.59 -11.40
C VAL A 96 -11.51 8.49 -12.28
#